data_AF-A0A5J6ZAV0-F1
#
_entry.id   AF-A0A5J6ZAV0-F1
#
_cell.length_a   1.000
_cell.length_b   1.000
_cell.length_c   1.000
_cell.angle_alpha   90.00
_cell.angle_beta   90.00
_cell.angle_gamma   90.00
#
_symmetry.space_group_name_H-M   'P 1'
#
loop_
_entity.id
_entity.type
_entity.pdbx_description
1 polymer ?
#
loop_
_entity_poly.entity_id
_entity_poly.type
_entity_poly.pdbx_seq_one_letter_code
_entity_poly.pdbx_strand_id
1 'polypeptide(L)' 'MSLTMILTMASVLLGFMFFGGSFAAFSYHKPKSLVWTLFGIAIVFITIVPVSLAIFVAAGGH' A
#
# COMPACT_ATOMS: atom_id res chain seq x y z
N MET A 1 11.01 -0.89 -18.90
CA MET A 1 10.13 -0.74 -17.71
C MET A 1 10.59 0.52 -16.98
N SER A 2 9.72 1.50 -16.76
CA SER A 2 10.13 2.77 -16.12
C SER A 2 10.30 2.60 -14.61
N LEU A 3 11.19 3.39 -14.01
CA LEU A 3 11.40 3.41 -12.56
C LEU A 3 10.07 3.63 -11.81
N THR A 4 9.24 4.54 -12.30
CA THR A 4 7.91 4.83 -11.72
C THR A 4 7.00 3.62 -11.74
N MET A 5 7.00 2.82 -12.81
CA MET A 5 6.22 1.59 -12.88
C MET A 5 6.70 0.58 -11.83
N ILE A 6 8.02 0.43 -11.66
CA ILE A 6 8.60 -0.47 -10.65
C ILE A 6 8.22 -0.01 -9.24
N LEU A 7 8.32 1.28 -8.94
CA LEU A 7 7.95 1.87 -7.65
C LEU A 7 6.46 1.66 -7.34
N THR A 8 5.59 1.86 -8.32
CA THR A 8 4.15 1.60 -8.18
C THR A 8 3.88 0.13 -7.88
N MET A 9 4.47 -0.79 -8.64
CA MET A 9 4.29 -2.23 -8.44
C MET A 9 4.81 -2.68 -7.07
N ALA A 10 5.99 -2.20 -6.64
CA ALA A 10 6.56 -2.51 -5.34
C ALA A 10 5.71 -1.96 -4.19
N SER A 11 5.22 -0.72 -4.30
CA SER A 11 4.33 -0.13 -3.30
C SER A 11 3.02 -0.89 -3.15
N VAL A 12 2.39 -1.24 -4.27
CA VAL A 12 1.13 -2.00 -4.25
C VAL A 12 1.35 -3.38 -3.67
N LEU A 13 2.46 -4.06 -3.98
CA LEU A 13 2.81 -5.36 -3.38
C LEU A 13 2.99 -5.27 -1.86
N LEU A 14 3.72 -4.26 -1.37
CA LEU A 14 3.83 -4.00 0.07
C LEU A 14 2.46 -3.72 0.70
N GLY A 15 1.63 -2.93 0.03
CA GLY A 15 0.27 -2.64 0.43
C GLY A 15 -0.58 -3.91 0.59
N PHE A 16 -0.55 -4.81 -0.39
CA PHE A 16 -1.23 -6.11 -0.31
C PHE A 16 -0.66 -7.01 0.78
N MET A 17 0.65 -6.96 1.04
CA MET A 17 1.26 -7.72 2.12
C MET A 17 0.79 -7.24 3.50
N PHE A 18 0.67 -5.92 3.71
CA PHE A 18 0.08 -5.37 4.92
C PHE A 18 -1.43 -5.63 5.03
N PHE A 19 -2.16 -5.61 3.91
CA PHE A 19 -3.58 -5.95 3.88
C PHE A 19 -3.81 -7.43 4.25
N GLY A 20 -3.01 -8.33 3.66
CA GLY A 20 -3.00 -9.76 4.00
C GLY A 20 -2.58 -10.00 5.45
N GLY A 21 -1.60 -9.26 5.96
CA GLY A 21 -1.20 -9.30 7.37
C GLY A 21 -2.31 -8.81 8.31
N SER A 22 -3.06 -7.78 7.93
CA SER A 22 -4.25 -7.33 8.66
C SER A 22 -5.32 -8.41 8.70
N PHE A 23 -5.59 -9.06 7.56
CA PHE A 23 -6.54 -10.17 7.49
C PHE A 23 -6.08 -11.38 8.32
N ALA A 24 -4.80 -11.74 8.27
CA ALA A 24 -4.24 -12.79 9.10
C ALA A 24 -4.33 -12.45 10.59
N ALA A 25 -4.01 -11.21 10.99
CA ALA A 25 -4.17 -10.75 12.37
C ALA A 25 -5.63 -10.82 12.82
N PHE A 26 -6.58 -10.46 11.96
CA PHE A 26 -8.00 -10.61 12.21
C PHE A 26 -8.40 -12.09 12.39
N SER A 27 -7.93 -12.96 11.50
CA SER A 27 -8.20 -14.40 11.55
C SER A 27 -7.62 -15.08 12.79
N TYR A 28 -6.46 -14.62 13.28
CA TYR A 28 -5.85 -15.12 14.51
C TYR A 28 -6.40 -14.46 15.78
N HIS A 29 -7.53 -13.74 15.69
CA HIS A 29 -8.16 -13.02 16.80
C HIS A 29 -7.19 -12.10 17.56
N LYS A 30 -6.21 -11.52 16.86
CA LYS A 30 -5.27 -10.54 17.43
C LYS A 30 -6.02 -9.26 17.82
N PRO A 31 -5.44 -8.44 18.72
CA PRO A 31 -6.07 -7.20 19.15
C PRO A 31 -6.49 -6.33 17.96
N LYS A 32 -7.70 -5.76 18.06
CA LYS A 32 -8.31 -4.90 17.02
C LYS A 32 -7.41 -3.73 16.61
N SER A 33 -6.61 -3.22 17.55
CA SER A 33 -5.60 -2.18 17.30
C SER A 33 -4.55 -2.61 16.27
N LEU A 34 -4.09 -3.86 16.31
CA LEU A 34 -3.10 -4.38 15.36
C LEU A 34 -3.72 -4.52 13.95
N VAL A 35 -4.95 -5.02 13.87
CA VAL A 35 -5.68 -5.15 12.59
C VAL A 35 -5.88 -3.77 11.95
N TRP A 36 -6.36 -2.79 12.74
CA TRP A 36 -6.62 -1.44 12.25
C TRP A 36 -5.35 -0.70 11.83
N THR A 37 -4.25 -0.87 12.57
CA THR A 37 -2.97 -0.25 12.20
C THR A 37 -2.39 -0.87 10.92
N LEU A 38 -2.35 -2.20 10.80
CA LEU A 38 -1.89 -2.86 9.56
C LEU A 38 -2.79 -2.51 8.37
N PHE A 39 -4.11 -2.44 8.58
CA PHE A 39 -5.04 -2.04 7.53
C PHE A 39 -4.84 -0.59 7.11
N GLY A 40 -4.66 0.34 8.05
CA GLY A 40 -4.37 1.74 7.76
C GLY A 40 -3.07 1.91 6.98
N ILE A 41 -2.00 1.21 7.38
CA ILE A 41 -0.72 1.21 6.66
C ILE A 41 -0.91 0.66 5.24
N ALA A 42 -1.66 -0.44 5.09
CA ALA A 42 -1.96 -1.01 3.78
C ALA A 42 -2.62 0.01 2.86
N ILE A 43 -3.65 0.73 3.35
CA ILE A 43 -4.34 1.76 2.57
C ILE A 43 -3.35 2.82 2.06
N VAL A 44 -2.42 3.29 2.90
CA VAL A 44 -1.43 4.32 2.49
C VAL A 44 -0.58 3.83 1.30
N PHE A 45 -0.10 2.59 1.35
CA PHE A 45 0.71 2.00 0.29
C PHE A 45 -0.07 1.70 -0.99
N ILE A 46 -1.37 1.39 -0.89
CA ILE A 46 -2.23 1.05 -2.05
C ILE A 46 -2.89 2.31 -2.64
N THR A 47 -3.01 3.41 -1.89
CA THR A 47 -3.71 4.64 -2.32
C THR A 47 -2.76 5.81 -2.44
N ILE A 48 -2.20 6.32 -1.34
CA ILE A 48 -1.43 7.55 -1.30
C ILE A 48 -0.22 7.46 -2.24
N VAL A 49 0.56 6.38 -2.17
CA VAL A 49 1.78 6.23 -2.97
C VAL A 49 1.48 6.15 -4.48
N PRO A 50 0.65 5.21 -4.98
CA PRO A 50 0.36 5.12 -6.41
C PRO A 50 -0.40 6.35 -6.94
N VAL A 51 -1.29 6.97 -6.15
CA VAL A 51 -1.97 8.21 -6.55
C VAL A 51 -0.97 9.37 -6.66
N SER A 52 -0.04 9.52 -5.70
CA SER A 52 0.97 10.57 -5.75
C SER A 52 1.92 10.38 -6.93
N LEU A 53 2.36 9.15 -7.20
CA LEU A 53 3.18 8.83 -8.38
C LEU A 53 2.42 9.09 -9.68
N ALA A 54 1.14 8.75 -9.75
CA ALA A 54 0.31 9.01 -10.92
C ALA A 54 0.14 10.52 -11.17
N ILE A 55 -0.11 11.31 -10.13
CA ILE A 55 -0.20 12.78 -10.22
C ILE A 55 1.14 13.37 -10.66
N PHE A 56 2.26 12.91 -10.09
CA PHE A 56 3.59 13.39 -10.45
C PHE A 56 3.93 13.14 -11.93
N VAL A 57 3.63 11.93 -12.44
CA VAL A 57 3.79 11.61 -13.86
C VAL A 57 2.87 12.44 -14.73
N ALA A 58 1.60 12.59 -14.34
CA ALA A 58 0.63 13.40 -15.07
C ALA A 58 1.00 14.89 -15.12
N ALA A 59 1.65 15.40 -14.07
CA ALA A 59 2.11 16.78 -13.97
C ALA A 59 3.41 17.07 -14.76
N GLY A 60 3.98 16.10 -15.47
CA GLY A 60 5.18 16.29 -16.30
C GLY A 60 6.50 16.04 -15.58
N GLY A 61 6.48 15.30 -14.45
CA GLY A 61 7.69 14.73 -13.87
C GLY A 61 8.27 13.67 -14.81
N HIS A 62 9.25 14.05 -15.63
CA HIS A 62 9.98 13.16 -16.53
C HIS A 62 10.91 12.21 -15.78
#